data_AF-A0A7X8CY00-F1
#
_entry.id   AF-A0A7X8CY00-F1
#
_cell.length_a   1.000
_cell.length_b   1.000
_cell.length_c   1.000
_cell.angle_alpha   90.00
_cell.angle_beta   90.00
_cell.angle_gamma   90.00
#
_symmetry.space_group_name_H-M   'P 1'
#
loop_
_entity.id
_entity.type
_entity.pdbx_description
1 polymer ?
#
loop_
_entity_poly.entity_id
_entity_poly.type
_entity_poly.pdbx_seq_one_letter_code
_entity_poly.pdbx_strand_id
1 'polypeptide(L)'
;MSRRFRIAPLLAVLSMLTAASSVWGQSRIPAQTSNFLSVTGNLANGDSDPYQVVFFEVPDTISGPIYFAVYDAGLDNNQTDADPDQGNTGAWQFDLIGGSGTLSGSGARNVTLTGPEAYAGTVLGTLSGTGNTAGTDQAWSYFGGVYPSQGEKVGNSYYFKVVATVSNGDKNAFQLDASYSASGTPTGVSGLRAFAYAWTLALRDRGTTNQWLLYPFLPDNATGNLAIHNYDFDGPTNADTLTLRAKTGYAVADPTQSGGAALFPDDVATSLYDITAVETASGLNQRNGTWILGITEDGVAGGDPVINTSLAFASNSADATWAEGTDTAYRIYASPYTPAAADRVSFSPTVASAVTGSS
;
A
#
# COMPACT_ATOMS: atom_id res chain seq x y z
N MET A 1 30.20 21.92 69.40
CA MET A 1 29.53 20.83 68.66
C MET A 1 28.45 21.45 67.78
N SER A 2 28.73 21.62 66.49
CA SER A 2 27.86 22.33 65.54
C SER A 2 26.74 21.42 65.01
N ARG A 3 25.49 21.87 65.16
CA ARG A 3 24.30 21.22 64.59
C ARG A 3 24.18 21.62 63.12
N ARG A 4 24.26 20.65 62.20
CA ARG A 4 23.97 20.85 60.77
C ARG A 4 22.48 20.61 60.53
N PHE A 5 21.78 21.66 60.08
CA PHE A 5 20.51 21.58 59.39
C PHE A 5 20.69 20.77 58.10
N ARG A 6 19.77 19.85 57.80
CA ARG A 6 19.56 19.32 56.45
C ARG A 6 18.12 19.60 56.04
N ILE A 7 18.00 20.60 55.18
CA ILE A 7 16.84 20.87 54.33
C ILE A 7 16.92 19.82 53.21
N ALA A 8 15.86 19.03 53.02
CA ALA A 8 15.68 18.20 51.83
C ALA A 8 14.54 18.81 51.01
N PRO A 9 14.80 19.30 49.79
CA PRO A 9 13.76 19.88 48.94
C PRO A 9 13.22 18.86 47.91
N LEU A 10 11.90 18.99 47.70
CA LEU A 10 11.16 19.01 46.43
C LEU A 10 11.18 17.80 45.48
N LEU A 11 9.97 17.25 45.30
CA LEU A 11 9.28 16.96 44.04
C LEU A 11 10.13 16.80 42.76
N ALA A 12 10.12 15.59 42.21
CA ALA A 12 10.24 15.36 40.78
C ALA A 12 9.16 14.34 40.37
N VAL A 13 7.91 14.82 40.22
CA VAL A 13 6.90 14.09 39.47
C VAL A 13 7.27 14.26 38.00
N LEU A 14 7.93 13.24 37.45
CA LEU A 14 8.27 13.14 36.04
C LEU A 14 6.98 12.92 35.26
N SER A 15 6.37 14.02 34.81
CA SER A 15 5.31 14.01 33.81
C SER A 15 5.89 13.43 32.51
N MET A 16 5.68 12.14 32.27
CA MET A 16 5.80 11.55 30.94
C MET A 16 4.75 12.21 30.05
N LEU A 17 5.11 13.34 29.42
CA LEU A 17 4.46 13.78 28.20
C LEU A 17 4.81 12.72 27.14
N THR A 18 3.95 11.72 27.00
CA THR A 18 3.82 11.02 25.73
C THR A 18 3.40 12.09 24.73
N ALA A 19 4.35 12.55 23.91
CA ALA A 19 4.01 13.22 22.68
C ALA A 19 3.15 12.23 21.89
N ALA A 20 1.83 12.41 21.95
CA ALA A 20 0.94 11.90 20.94
C ALA A 20 1.33 12.67 19.69
N SER A 21 2.32 12.16 18.95
CA SER A 21 2.55 12.56 17.57
C SER A 21 1.20 12.41 16.91
N SER A 22 0.57 13.53 16.56
CA SER A 22 -0.60 13.53 15.70
C SER A 22 -0.19 12.69 14.50
N VAL A 23 -0.73 11.49 14.37
CA VAL A 23 -0.42 10.63 13.24
C VAL A 23 -1.07 11.33 12.06
N TRP A 24 -0.25 11.99 11.23
CA TRP A 24 -0.68 12.58 9.97
C TRP A 24 -1.44 11.49 9.20
N GLY A 25 -2.53 11.84 8.51
CA GLY A 25 -3.43 10.85 7.93
C GLY A 25 -2.67 9.82 7.09
N GLN A 26 -2.87 8.54 7.39
CA GLN A 26 -2.22 7.39 6.72
C GLN A 26 -2.87 7.07 5.36
N SER A 27 -3.66 8.01 4.82
CA SER A 27 -4.47 7.84 3.61
C SER A 27 -3.70 8.11 2.32
N ARG A 28 -2.59 8.86 2.36
CA ARG A 28 -1.81 9.14 1.16
C ARG A 28 -1.09 7.90 0.66
N ILE A 29 -1.12 7.70 -0.65
CA ILE A 29 -0.44 6.61 -1.34
C ILE A 29 0.10 7.08 -2.69
N PRO A 30 1.42 6.97 -2.93
CA PRO A 30 2.46 6.58 -1.96
C PRO A 30 2.57 7.57 -0.79
N ALA A 31 3.07 7.13 0.37
CA ALA A 31 3.23 8.04 1.52
C ALA A 31 4.35 9.07 1.30
N GLN A 32 5.37 8.71 0.52
CA GLN A 32 6.45 9.58 0.11
C GLN A 32 5.95 10.53 -0.98
N THR A 33 6.07 11.82 -0.74
CA THR A 33 5.43 12.84 -1.58
C THR A 33 6.03 12.99 -2.97
N SER A 34 7.24 12.48 -3.17
CA SER A 34 7.96 12.44 -4.45
C SER A 34 7.68 11.19 -5.29
N ASN A 35 6.99 10.19 -4.72
CA ASN A 35 6.80 8.88 -5.35
C ASN A 35 5.38 8.76 -5.91
N PHE A 36 5.22 8.12 -7.05
CA PHE A 36 3.94 8.08 -7.77
C PHE A 36 3.65 6.67 -8.28
N LEU A 37 2.42 6.22 -8.09
CA LEU A 37 1.97 4.99 -8.74
C LEU A 37 1.96 5.18 -10.25
N SER A 38 1.94 4.10 -11.01
CA SER A 38 1.80 4.11 -12.46
C SER A 38 0.64 3.22 -12.91
N VAL A 39 0.06 3.52 -14.05
CA VAL A 39 -0.82 2.62 -14.79
C VAL A 39 -0.50 2.71 -16.29
N THR A 40 -0.50 1.57 -16.97
CA THR A 40 -0.30 1.48 -18.43
C THR A 40 -1.21 0.42 -19.05
N GLY A 41 -1.61 0.61 -20.30
CA GLY A 41 -2.35 -0.40 -21.07
C GLY A 41 -1.44 -1.36 -21.83
N ASN A 42 -0.11 -1.19 -21.72
CA ASN A 42 0.87 -2.12 -22.27
C ASN A 42 1.24 -3.19 -21.25
N LEU A 43 0.63 -4.37 -21.38
CA LEU A 43 0.74 -5.48 -20.43
C LEU A 43 2.13 -6.17 -20.35
N ALA A 44 3.09 -5.67 -21.13
CA ALA A 44 4.46 -6.15 -21.15
C ALA A 44 5.44 -5.14 -20.55
N ASN A 45 4.94 -4.11 -19.85
CA ASN A 45 5.74 -3.00 -19.32
C ASN A 45 5.28 -2.67 -17.90
N GLY A 46 5.68 -3.51 -16.95
CA GLY A 46 5.57 -3.24 -15.53
C GLY A 46 4.30 -3.65 -14.84
N ASP A 47 3.27 -4.03 -15.59
CA ASP A 47 2.03 -4.57 -15.06
C ASP A 47 1.46 -5.62 -16.02
N SER A 48 0.80 -6.62 -15.46
CA SER A 48 0.23 -7.75 -16.18
C SER A 48 -1.20 -7.49 -16.70
N ASP A 49 -1.81 -6.41 -16.21
CA ASP A 49 -3.15 -5.96 -16.58
C ASP A 49 -3.20 -4.41 -16.62
N PRO A 50 -4.28 -3.79 -17.16
CA PRO A 50 -4.36 -2.34 -17.31
C PRO A 50 -4.94 -1.62 -16.07
N TYR A 51 -4.86 -2.21 -14.88
CA TYR A 51 -5.52 -1.72 -13.66
C TYR A 51 -4.52 -1.51 -12.51
N GLN A 52 -4.39 -0.27 -12.03
CA GLN A 52 -3.83 -0.03 -10.70
C GLN A 52 -4.99 0.15 -9.71
N VAL A 53 -5.12 -0.78 -8.76
CA VAL A 53 -6.21 -0.78 -7.76
C VAL A 53 -5.68 -0.49 -6.37
N VAL A 54 -6.19 0.60 -5.79
CA VAL A 54 -5.83 1.03 -4.44
C VAL A 54 -7.05 1.02 -3.54
N PHE A 55 -6.92 0.37 -2.39
CA PHE A 55 -7.94 0.29 -1.36
C PHE A 55 -7.74 1.33 -0.27
N PHE A 56 -8.86 1.78 0.28
CA PHE A 56 -8.92 2.64 1.46
C PHE A 56 -9.72 1.95 2.55
N GLU A 57 -9.07 1.69 3.68
CA GLU A 57 -9.67 1.20 4.90
C GLU A 57 -10.06 2.39 5.79
N VAL A 58 -11.37 2.59 5.96
CA VAL A 58 -11.96 3.69 6.72
C VAL A 58 -12.50 3.14 8.05
N PRO A 59 -11.96 3.54 9.21
CA PRO A 59 -12.51 3.12 10.50
C PRO A 59 -13.98 3.53 10.64
N ASP A 60 -14.77 2.69 11.29
CA ASP A 60 -16.19 2.97 11.54
C ASP A 60 -16.48 4.06 12.59
N THR A 61 -15.43 4.57 13.21
CA THR A 61 -15.47 5.77 14.05
C THR A 61 -15.60 7.05 13.22
N ILE A 62 -15.33 7.00 11.92
CA ILE A 62 -15.58 8.12 11.00
C ILE A 62 -17.05 8.09 10.60
N SER A 63 -17.72 9.25 10.70
CA SER A 63 -19.14 9.39 10.37
C SER A 63 -19.46 10.49 9.36
N GLY A 64 -18.46 11.33 9.02
CA GLY A 64 -18.61 12.44 8.08
C GLY A 64 -18.30 12.04 6.64
N PRO A 65 -18.54 12.96 5.69
CA PRO A 65 -18.13 12.76 4.30
C PRO A 65 -16.61 12.73 4.19
N ILE A 66 -16.12 11.88 3.29
CA ILE A 66 -14.73 11.72 2.92
C ILE A 66 -14.62 12.03 1.43
N TYR A 67 -13.63 12.82 1.07
CA TYR A 67 -13.32 13.17 -0.31
C TYR A 67 -12.02 12.49 -0.70
N PHE A 68 -12.10 11.51 -1.59
CA PHE A 68 -10.92 10.90 -2.20
C PHE A 68 -10.41 11.82 -3.31
N ALA A 69 -9.10 11.90 -3.47
CA ALA A 69 -8.45 12.78 -4.42
C ALA A 69 -7.37 12.04 -5.19
N VAL A 70 -7.19 12.46 -6.44
CA VAL A 70 -6.15 12.01 -7.36
C VAL A 70 -5.27 13.22 -7.66
N TYR A 71 -3.99 13.13 -7.34
CA TYR A 71 -2.99 14.08 -7.80
C TYR A 71 -2.54 13.66 -9.18
N ASP A 72 -2.40 14.65 -10.05
CA ASP A 72 -2.01 14.44 -11.44
C ASP A 72 -2.95 13.45 -12.14
N ALA A 73 -4.24 13.78 -12.08
CA ALA A 73 -5.27 13.05 -12.81
C ALA A 73 -5.26 13.42 -14.30
N GLY A 74 -4.12 13.87 -14.83
CA GLY A 74 -3.88 14.33 -16.19
C GLY A 74 -3.01 13.36 -16.99
N LEU A 75 -2.71 13.70 -18.25
CA LEU A 75 -1.49 13.27 -18.92
C LEU A 75 -0.93 14.50 -19.58
N ASP A 76 0.38 14.64 -19.51
CA ASP A 76 1.09 15.73 -20.12
C ASP A 76 2.25 15.18 -20.99
N ASN A 77 2.63 15.91 -22.05
CA ASN A 77 3.76 15.51 -22.91
C ASN A 77 5.07 16.17 -22.51
N ASN A 78 5.12 16.75 -21.32
CA ASN A 78 6.22 17.61 -20.99
C ASN A 78 7.33 16.77 -20.36
N GLN A 79 8.29 16.37 -21.19
CA GLN A 79 9.54 15.74 -20.73
C GLN A 79 10.35 16.61 -19.74
N THR A 80 9.91 17.85 -19.48
CA THR A 80 10.48 18.74 -18.46
C THR A 80 9.65 18.82 -17.17
N ASP A 81 8.54 18.09 -17.08
CA ASP A 81 7.69 18.06 -15.89
C ASP A 81 8.36 17.35 -14.71
N ALA A 82 8.03 17.80 -13.51
CA ALA A 82 8.28 17.09 -12.27
C ALA A 82 7.50 15.78 -12.20
N ASP A 83 6.38 15.63 -12.91
CA ASP A 83 5.57 14.43 -12.96
C ASP A 83 6.05 13.46 -14.07
N PRO A 84 5.85 12.13 -13.93
CA PRO A 84 6.53 11.15 -14.75
C PRO A 84 5.51 10.50 -15.68
N ASP A 85 4.79 11.29 -16.45
CA ASP A 85 3.93 10.72 -17.48
C ASP A 85 4.75 10.35 -18.71
N GLN A 86 4.29 9.34 -19.45
CA GLN A 86 4.90 8.96 -20.73
C GLN A 86 3.83 8.80 -21.79
N GLY A 87 3.82 9.75 -22.72
CA GLY A 87 2.81 9.86 -23.76
C GLY A 87 1.74 10.91 -23.42
N ASN A 88 0.88 11.23 -24.38
CA ASN A 88 -0.10 12.32 -24.23
C ASN A 88 -1.39 12.10 -25.01
N THR A 89 -1.62 10.85 -25.42
CA THR A 89 -2.74 10.47 -26.29
C THR A 89 -3.75 9.57 -25.57
N GLY A 90 -3.41 9.10 -24.38
CA GLY A 90 -4.25 8.25 -23.55
C GLY A 90 -5.55 8.91 -23.13
N ALA A 91 -6.56 8.08 -22.93
CA ALA A 91 -7.71 8.38 -22.09
C ALA A 91 -7.51 7.58 -20.81
N TRP A 92 -7.49 8.28 -19.69
CA TRP A 92 -7.35 7.68 -18.37
C TRP A 92 -8.62 7.94 -17.57
N GLN A 93 -8.87 7.00 -16.68
CA GLN A 93 -10.07 6.98 -15.88
C GLN A 93 -9.73 6.48 -14.48
N PHE A 94 -10.20 7.23 -13.50
CA PHE A 94 -10.17 6.87 -12.10
C PHE A 94 -11.60 6.69 -11.63
N ASP A 95 -11.93 5.49 -11.13
CA ASP A 95 -13.25 5.19 -10.58
C ASP A 95 -13.16 4.94 -9.08
N LEU A 96 -13.94 5.69 -8.32
CA LEU A 96 -14.15 5.44 -6.90
C LEU A 96 -15.24 4.39 -6.75
N ILE A 97 -14.92 3.28 -6.08
CA ILE A 97 -15.80 2.14 -5.88
C ILE A 97 -16.02 1.88 -4.40
N GLY A 98 -17.26 1.60 -4.03
CA GLY A 98 -17.67 1.14 -2.70
C GLY A 98 -18.76 0.07 -2.76
N GLY A 99 -19.50 -0.13 -1.68
CA GLY A 99 -20.60 -1.09 -1.59
C GLY A 99 -20.15 -2.55 -1.44
N SER A 100 -21.11 -3.48 -1.43
CA SER A 100 -20.83 -4.90 -1.22
C SER A 100 -19.89 -5.45 -2.30
N GLY A 101 -18.88 -6.23 -1.89
CA GLY A 101 -17.93 -6.88 -2.80
C GLY A 101 -16.71 -6.02 -3.18
N THR A 102 -16.60 -4.77 -2.71
CA THR A 102 -15.41 -3.93 -2.98
C THR A 102 -14.11 -4.62 -2.61
N LEU A 103 -14.04 -5.16 -1.39
CA LEU A 103 -12.92 -5.94 -0.85
C LEU A 103 -13.21 -7.45 -0.87
N SER A 104 -14.45 -7.86 -0.57
CA SER A 104 -14.79 -9.29 -0.41
C SER A 104 -15.16 -10.00 -1.71
N GLY A 105 -15.28 -9.26 -2.82
CA GLY A 105 -15.61 -9.81 -4.13
C GLY A 105 -14.58 -10.86 -4.57
N SER A 106 -15.07 -11.86 -5.30
CA SER A 106 -14.17 -12.86 -5.92
C SER A 106 -13.18 -12.14 -6.82
N GLY A 107 -11.90 -12.45 -6.67
CA GLY A 107 -10.82 -11.86 -7.46
C GLY A 107 -10.46 -10.41 -7.14
N ALA A 108 -11.23 -9.69 -6.30
CA ALA A 108 -10.94 -8.30 -5.95
C ALA A 108 -9.60 -8.09 -5.22
N ARG A 109 -8.93 -9.16 -4.84
CA ARG A 109 -7.67 -9.17 -4.08
C ARG A 109 -6.53 -9.87 -4.85
N ASN A 110 -6.76 -10.21 -6.12
CA ASN A 110 -5.73 -10.80 -6.97
C ASN A 110 -4.63 -9.79 -7.27
N VAL A 111 -3.47 -10.29 -7.71
CA VAL A 111 -2.38 -9.45 -8.20
C VAL A 111 -2.66 -9.06 -9.65
N THR A 112 -3.11 -10.02 -10.46
CA THR A 112 -3.60 -9.77 -11.82
C THR A 112 -5.13 -9.77 -11.85
N LEU A 113 -5.71 -8.71 -12.39
CA LEU A 113 -7.15 -8.42 -12.36
C LEU A 113 -7.76 -8.46 -13.76
N THR A 114 -8.93 -9.10 -13.86
CA THR A 114 -9.86 -8.84 -14.96
C THR A 114 -10.71 -7.61 -14.67
N GLY A 115 -11.33 -7.02 -15.70
CA GLY A 115 -12.26 -5.91 -15.53
C GLY A 115 -13.35 -6.16 -14.48
N PRO A 116 -14.08 -7.29 -14.50
CA PRO A 116 -15.08 -7.58 -13.47
C PRO A 116 -14.52 -7.63 -12.03
N GLU A 117 -13.27 -8.07 -11.86
CA GLU A 117 -12.61 -8.16 -10.55
C GLU A 117 -12.15 -6.78 -10.06
N ALA A 118 -11.49 -6.02 -10.95
CA ALA A 118 -11.09 -4.63 -10.70
C ALA A 118 -12.30 -3.78 -10.30
N TYR A 119 -13.45 -3.97 -10.96
CA TYR A 119 -14.68 -3.21 -10.74
C TYR A 119 -15.68 -3.86 -9.76
N ALA A 120 -15.28 -4.91 -9.02
CA ALA A 120 -16.16 -5.51 -8.01
C ALA A 120 -16.62 -4.45 -6.98
N GLY A 121 -17.94 -4.29 -6.83
CA GLY A 121 -18.57 -3.24 -6.01
C GLY A 121 -19.55 -2.38 -6.80
N THR A 122 -19.72 -1.13 -6.36
CA THR A 122 -20.55 -0.09 -7.00
C THR A 122 -19.69 1.14 -7.27
N VAL A 123 -19.66 1.60 -8.52
CA VAL A 123 -18.99 2.86 -8.90
C VAL A 123 -19.77 4.04 -8.29
N LEU A 124 -19.09 4.82 -7.46
CA LEU A 124 -19.62 5.99 -6.73
C LEU A 124 -19.28 7.31 -7.43
N GLY A 125 -18.23 7.32 -8.24
CA GLY A 125 -17.81 8.48 -9.01
C GLY A 125 -16.67 8.16 -9.96
N THR A 126 -16.54 8.98 -10.99
CA THR A 126 -15.52 8.84 -12.03
C THR A 126 -14.82 10.17 -12.23
N LEU A 127 -13.50 10.15 -12.29
CA LEU A 127 -12.68 11.23 -12.79
C LEU A 127 -12.01 10.74 -14.07
N SER A 128 -12.05 11.52 -15.13
CA SER A 128 -11.46 11.16 -16.42
C SER A 128 -10.76 12.36 -17.01
N GLY A 129 -9.69 12.14 -17.75
CA GLY A 129 -9.04 13.15 -18.55
C GLY A 129 -8.59 12.61 -19.90
N THR A 130 -8.29 13.54 -20.80
CA THR A 130 -7.72 13.25 -22.12
C THR A 130 -6.69 14.32 -22.46
N GLY A 131 -5.44 13.92 -22.73
CA GLY A 131 -4.31 14.85 -22.91
C GLY A 131 -4.16 15.92 -21.82
N ASN A 132 -3.39 16.97 -22.11
CA ASN A 132 -3.11 18.06 -21.16
C ASN A 132 -4.35 18.94 -20.92
N THR A 133 -5.32 18.42 -20.17
CA THR A 133 -6.53 19.13 -19.76
C THR A 133 -6.14 20.11 -18.67
N ALA A 134 -6.42 21.41 -18.89
CA ALA A 134 -6.02 22.45 -17.97
C ALA A 134 -6.56 22.20 -16.54
N GLY A 135 -5.64 22.09 -15.57
CA GLY A 135 -5.95 21.98 -14.14
C GLY A 135 -6.05 20.55 -13.60
N THR A 136 -5.78 19.51 -14.39
CA THR A 136 -5.62 18.13 -13.90
C THR A 136 -4.17 17.73 -13.70
N ASP A 137 -3.26 18.41 -14.41
CA ASP A 137 -1.81 18.28 -14.31
C ASP A 137 -1.27 19.01 -13.05
N GLN A 138 -0.33 18.38 -12.34
CA GLN A 138 0.28 18.87 -11.10
C GLN A 138 -0.73 19.38 -10.05
N ALA A 139 -1.95 18.82 -10.05
CA ALA A 139 -3.06 19.31 -9.25
C ALA A 139 -3.90 18.16 -8.69
N TRP A 140 -4.55 18.44 -7.55
CA TRP A 140 -5.47 17.49 -6.92
C TRP A 140 -6.88 17.63 -7.51
N SER A 141 -7.37 16.55 -8.10
CA SER A 141 -8.75 16.37 -8.54
C SER A 141 -9.53 15.54 -7.52
N TYR A 142 -10.71 15.98 -7.12
CA TYR A 142 -11.51 15.33 -6.08
C TYR A 142 -12.73 14.63 -6.64
N PHE A 143 -12.99 13.42 -6.15
CA PHE A 143 -14.29 12.78 -6.29
C PHE A 143 -15.35 13.53 -5.47
N GLY A 144 -16.63 13.30 -5.79
CA GLY A 144 -17.72 13.69 -4.91
C GLY A 144 -17.57 13.06 -3.52
N GLY A 145 -17.94 13.81 -2.48
CA GLY A 145 -17.83 13.31 -1.09
C GLY A 145 -18.72 12.09 -0.85
N VAL A 146 -18.16 11.07 -0.20
CA VAL A 146 -18.86 9.83 0.15
C VAL A 146 -18.90 9.62 1.65
N TYR A 147 -19.94 8.97 2.14
CA TYR A 147 -20.05 8.55 3.54
C TYR A 147 -19.55 7.12 3.72
N PRO A 148 -18.97 6.77 4.89
CA PRO A 148 -18.52 5.40 5.17
C PRO A 148 -19.56 4.32 4.88
N SER A 149 -20.86 4.61 5.10
CA SER A 149 -21.97 3.71 4.77
C SER A 149 -22.10 3.34 3.28
N GLN A 150 -21.42 4.06 2.38
CA GLN A 150 -21.34 3.73 0.95
C GLN A 150 -20.19 2.78 0.62
N GLY A 151 -19.28 2.49 1.56
CA GLY A 151 -18.22 1.49 1.41
C GLY A 151 -18.69 0.09 1.80
N GLU A 152 -17.84 -0.91 1.58
CA GLU A 152 -18.09 -2.25 2.08
C GLU A 152 -17.79 -2.35 3.58
N LYS A 153 -18.77 -2.71 4.40
CA LYS A 153 -18.54 -2.95 5.84
C LYS A 153 -17.93 -4.33 6.06
N VAL A 154 -16.67 -4.38 6.53
CA VAL A 154 -16.00 -5.62 6.97
C VAL A 154 -15.36 -5.37 8.33
N GLY A 155 -15.85 -6.08 9.35
CA GLY A 155 -15.43 -5.84 10.74
C GLY A 155 -15.68 -4.39 11.18
N ASN A 156 -14.66 -3.75 11.75
CA ASN A 156 -14.76 -2.36 12.25
C ASN A 156 -14.35 -1.30 11.21
N SER A 157 -14.34 -1.67 9.93
CA SER A 157 -13.91 -0.79 8.85
C SER A 157 -14.90 -0.81 7.69
N TYR A 158 -14.94 0.30 6.95
CA TYR A 158 -15.57 0.42 5.63
C TYR A 158 -14.48 0.48 4.57
N TYR A 159 -14.67 -0.22 3.46
CA TYR A 159 -13.69 -0.30 2.39
C TYR A 159 -14.20 0.40 1.13
N PHE A 160 -13.33 1.23 0.58
CA PHE A 160 -13.45 1.81 -0.75
C PHE A 160 -12.24 1.39 -1.57
N LYS A 161 -12.33 1.50 -2.89
CA LYS A 161 -11.14 1.42 -3.76
C LYS A 161 -11.21 2.46 -4.87
N VAL A 162 -10.05 2.92 -5.31
CA VAL A 162 -9.89 3.67 -6.55
C VAL A 162 -9.24 2.74 -7.57
N VAL A 163 -9.86 2.65 -8.75
CA VAL A 163 -9.33 1.91 -9.90
C VAL A 163 -8.83 2.93 -10.90
N ALA A 164 -7.52 2.97 -11.13
CA ALA A 164 -6.92 3.72 -12.22
C ALA A 164 -6.81 2.81 -13.45
N THR A 165 -7.19 3.32 -14.62
CA THR A 165 -7.14 2.59 -15.89
C THR A 165 -6.71 3.49 -17.02
N VAL A 166 -6.06 2.88 -18.02
CA VAL A 166 -5.69 3.55 -19.27
C VAL A 166 -5.91 2.62 -20.45
N SER A 167 -6.33 3.20 -21.58
CA SER A 167 -6.76 2.43 -22.76
C SER A 167 -5.67 2.17 -23.80
N ASN A 168 -4.47 2.75 -23.65
CA ASN A 168 -3.38 2.65 -24.61
C ASN A 168 -2.03 2.39 -23.89
N GLY A 169 -0.94 2.34 -24.65
CA GLY A 169 0.40 2.09 -24.11
C GLY A 169 1.08 3.30 -23.46
N ASP A 170 0.37 4.43 -23.30
CA ASP A 170 0.89 5.56 -22.53
C ASP A 170 0.93 5.16 -21.03
N LYS A 171 1.75 5.86 -20.25
CA LYS A 171 1.87 5.68 -18.80
C LYS A 171 1.40 6.94 -18.11
N ASN A 172 0.39 6.80 -17.25
CA ASN A 172 0.03 7.87 -16.31
C ASN A 172 0.61 7.53 -14.96
N ALA A 173 1.13 8.54 -14.27
CA ALA A 173 1.55 8.42 -12.91
C ALA A 173 0.84 9.41 -12.00
N PHE A 174 0.45 8.92 -10.84
CA PHE A 174 -0.46 9.64 -9.99
C PHE A 174 -0.20 9.33 -8.52
N GLN A 175 -0.81 10.13 -7.66
CA GLN A 175 -0.89 9.85 -6.24
C GLN A 175 -2.36 9.90 -5.81
N LEU A 176 -2.69 9.21 -4.73
CA LEU A 176 -4.01 9.28 -4.13
C LEU A 176 -3.92 9.72 -2.68
N ASP A 177 -4.94 10.42 -2.21
CA ASP A 177 -5.13 10.73 -0.79
C ASP A 177 -6.63 10.91 -0.49
N ALA A 178 -6.96 11.16 0.77
CA ALA A 178 -8.29 11.47 1.24
C ALA A 178 -8.29 12.74 2.09
N SER A 179 -9.42 13.44 2.12
CA SER A 179 -9.59 14.68 2.89
C SER A 179 -11.01 14.80 3.43
N TYR A 180 -11.18 15.63 4.46
CA TYR A 180 -12.49 16.12 4.88
C TYR A 180 -12.94 17.37 4.10
N SER A 181 -12.05 17.94 3.28
CA SER A 181 -12.33 19.06 2.36
C SER A 181 -12.42 18.55 0.92
N ALA A 182 -13.31 19.15 0.12
CA ALA A 182 -13.50 18.85 -1.30
C ALA A 182 -12.52 19.59 -2.23
N SER A 183 -11.53 20.30 -1.68
CA SER A 183 -10.58 21.12 -2.44
C SER A 183 -9.30 21.39 -1.66
N GLY A 184 -8.27 21.86 -2.38
CA GLY A 184 -6.93 22.13 -1.88
C GLY A 184 -6.03 20.90 -1.88
N THR A 185 -4.86 20.99 -1.27
CA THR A 185 -4.01 19.81 -1.04
C THR A 185 -4.61 18.97 0.09
N PRO A 186 -4.89 17.67 -0.12
CA PRO A 186 -5.32 16.77 0.95
C PRO A 186 -4.32 16.77 2.11
N THR A 187 -4.84 16.75 3.33
CA THR A 187 -4.02 16.66 4.56
C THR A 187 -4.10 15.27 5.20
N GLY A 188 -4.63 14.32 4.45
CA GLY A 188 -4.99 13.00 4.90
C GLY A 188 -6.17 12.95 5.87
N VAL A 189 -6.70 11.74 6.07
CA VAL A 189 -7.73 11.46 7.07
C VAL A 189 -7.15 10.58 8.17
N SER A 190 -7.18 11.06 9.42
CA SER A 190 -6.65 10.31 10.56
C SER A 190 -7.39 8.98 10.74
N GLY A 191 -6.62 7.90 10.93
CA GLY A 191 -7.14 6.53 11.07
C GLY A 191 -7.49 5.83 9.76
N LEU A 192 -7.73 6.58 8.67
CA LEU A 192 -7.89 6.02 7.34
C LEU A 192 -6.54 5.50 6.83
N ARG A 193 -6.52 4.34 6.18
CA ARG A 193 -5.31 3.74 5.61
C ARG A 193 -5.48 3.38 4.16
N ALA A 194 -4.47 3.68 3.35
CA ALA A 194 -4.39 3.18 1.99
C ALA A 194 -3.50 1.94 1.87
N PHE A 195 -3.91 0.99 1.02
CA PHE A 195 -3.14 -0.21 0.69
C PHE A 195 -3.48 -0.72 -0.71
N ALA A 196 -2.63 -1.59 -1.26
CA ALA A 196 -2.92 -2.38 -2.45
C ALA A 196 -2.44 -3.82 -2.25
N TYR A 197 -2.91 -4.75 -3.08
CA TYR A 197 -2.36 -6.12 -3.12
C TYR A 197 -1.17 -6.23 -4.06
N ALA A 198 -1.14 -5.40 -5.10
CA ALA A 198 -0.01 -5.17 -5.96
C ALA A 198 0.19 -3.67 -6.17
N TRP A 199 1.44 -3.24 -6.17
CA TRP A 199 1.82 -1.84 -6.37
C TRP A 199 2.53 -1.71 -7.70
N THR A 200 1.91 -0.99 -8.64
CA THR A 200 2.54 -0.58 -9.88
C THR A 200 3.23 0.76 -9.67
N LEU A 201 4.56 0.74 -9.62
CA LEU A 201 5.42 1.86 -9.23
C LEU A 201 5.88 2.61 -10.48
N ALA A 202 5.92 3.95 -10.43
CA ALA A 202 6.61 4.77 -11.43
C ALA A 202 8.04 5.06 -10.94
N LEU A 203 8.99 4.17 -11.24
CA LEU A 203 10.40 4.39 -10.95
C LEU A 203 10.99 5.35 -12.00
N ARG A 204 11.69 6.38 -11.52
CA ARG A 204 12.22 7.52 -12.25
C ARG A 204 13.71 7.63 -11.94
N ASP A 205 14.56 7.01 -12.74
CA ASP A 205 16.02 7.13 -12.63
C ASP A 205 16.49 8.55 -13.02
N ARG A 206 16.20 9.55 -12.16
CA ARG A 206 16.39 10.99 -12.41
C ARG A 206 17.61 11.59 -11.71
N GLY A 207 18.63 10.78 -11.40
CA GLY A 207 19.89 11.28 -10.83
C GLY A 207 19.81 11.72 -9.35
N THR A 208 18.69 11.44 -8.66
CA THR A 208 18.51 11.63 -7.22
C THR A 208 18.04 10.34 -6.58
N THR A 209 18.63 9.98 -5.44
CA THR A 209 18.18 8.80 -4.69
C THR A 209 16.77 9.01 -4.16
N ASN A 210 15.81 8.25 -4.72
CA ASN A 210 14.44 8.19 -4.22
C ASN A 210 14.24 6.89 -3.45
N GLN A 211 13.43 6.94 -2.39
CA GLN A 211 13.17 5.77 -1.56
C GLN A 211 11.67 5.51 -1.50
N TRP A 212 11.29 4.27 -1.78
CA TRP A 212 9.96 3.74 -1.52
C TRP A 212 9.97 2.90 -0.27
N LEU A 213 8.94 3.07 0.56
CA LEU A 213 8.68 2.19 1.70
C LEU A 213 7.28 1.61 1.56
N LEU A 214 7.23 0.31 1.38
CA LEU A 214 6.03 -0.48 1.25
C LEU A 214 5.87 -1.31 2.52
N TYR A 215 4.64 -1.50 2.97
CA TYR A 215 4.38 -2.13 4.28
C TYR A 215 3.50 -3.38 4.16
N PRO A 216 4.06 -4.54 3.73
CA PRO A 216 3.34 -5.80 3.69
C PRO A 216 2.82 -6.19 5.08
N PHE A 217 1.51 -6.39 5.20
CA PHE A 217 0.85 -6.71 6.46
C PHE A 217 0.79 -8.22 6.66
N LEU A 218 1.34 -8.66 7.79
CA LEU A 218 1.29 -10.04 8.23
C LEU A 218 0.23 -10.20 9.34
N PRO A 219 -0.83 -11.00 9.13
CA PRO A 219 -1.86 -11.20 10.16
C PRO A 219 -1.33 -11.99 11.36
N ASP A 220 -1.99 -11.88 12.52
CA ASP A 220 -1.59 -12.56 13.77
C ASP A 220 -1.50 -14.09 13.60
N ASN A 221 -2.38 -14.66 12.78
CA ASN A 221 -2.45 -16.10 12.51
C ASN A 221 -1.69 -16.54 11.25
N ALA A 222 -0.84 -15.68 10.67
CA ALA A 222 -0.04 -16.08 9.51
C ALA A 222 0.76 -17.34 9.84
N THR A 223 1.06 -18.17 8.84
CA THR A 223 1.92 -19.36 8.93
C THR A 223 2.64 -19.54 7.61
N GLY A 224 3.76 -20.27 7.58
CA GLY A 224 4.54 -20.47 6.36
C GLY A 224 5.48 -19.30 6.09
N ASN A 225 5.55 -18.88 4.82
CA ASN A 225 6.47 -17.84 4.39
C ASN A 225 5.75 -16.52 4.15
N LEU A 226 6.44 -15.42 4.42
CA LEU A 226 6.22 -14.19 3.68
C LEU A 226 7.03 -14.31 2.38
N ALA A 227 6.37 -14.21 1.24
CA ALA A 227 7.01 -14.10 -0.05
C ALA A 227 6.97 -12.64 -0.50
N ILE A 228 8.12 -12.11 -0.95
CA ILE A 228 8.22 -10.81 -1.62
C ILE A 228 8.42 -11.07 -3.10
N HIS A 229 7.57 -10.46 -3.91
CA HIS A 229 7.57 -10.59 -5.35
C HIS A 229 7.82 -9.24 -6.01
N ASN A 230 8.57 -9.25 -7.10
CA ASN A 230 8.76 -8.08 -7.95
C ASN A 230 8.89 -8.48 -9.43
N TYR A 231 8.51 -7.57 -10.31
CA TYR A 231 8.52 -7.74 -11.77
C TYR A 231 8.85 -6.42 -12.46
N ASP A 232 9.63 -6.50 -13.55
CA ASP A 232 10.10 -5.36 -14.35
C ASP A 232 10.93 -4.34 -13.54
N PHE A 233 11.69 -4.83 -12.56
CA PHE A 233 12.67 -4.02 -11.84
C PHE A 233 13.99 -3.91 -12.62
N ASP A 234 14.10 -4.47 -13.82
CA ASP A 234 15.31 -4.44 -14.64
C ASP A 234 15.48 -3.09 -15.36
N GLY A 235 16.12 -2.14 -14.68
CA GLY A 235 16.61 -0.91 -15.32
C GLY A 235 17.91 -1.12 -16.08
N PRO A 236 18.21 -0.36 -17.16
CA PRO A 236 19.44 -0.51 -17.96
C PRO A 236 20.75 -0.28 -17.18
N THR A 237 20.67 0.22 -15.95
CA THR A 237 21.80 0.46 -15.02
C THR A 237 21.78 -0.40 -13.75
N ASN A 238 20.74 -1.24 -13.53
CA ASN A 238 20.59 -2.16 -12.37
C ASN A 238 20.99 -1.55 -11.02
N ALA A 239 20.64 -0.28 -10.79
CA ALA A 239 21.01 0.42 -9.57
C ALA A 239 19.93 0.32 -8.48
N ASP A 240 18.70 -0.03 -8.84
CA ASP A 240 17.62 -0.17 -7.86
C ASP A 240 17.91 -1.30 -6.88
N THR A 241 17.79 -1.02 -5.59
CA THR A 241 18.03 -2.02 -4.54
C THR A 241 16.79 -2.25 -3.70
N LEU A 242 16.50 -3.52 -3.43
CA LEU A 242 15.45 -3.93 -2.51
C LEU A 242 16.06 -4.23 -1.14
N THR A 243 15.38 -3.84 -0.08
CA THR A 243 15.71 -4.21 1.29
C THR A 243 14.47 -4.69 2.03
N LEU A 244 14.62 -5.65 2.93
CA LEU A 244 13.50 -6.11 3.75
C LEU A 244 13.86 -6.10 5.24
N ARG A 245 12.94 -5.55 6.04
CA ARG A 245 12.99 -5.62 7.49
C ARG A 245 11.68 -6.19 8.02
N ALA A 246 11.80 -7.06 9.02
CA ALA A 246 10.64 -7.53 9.77
C ALA A 246 10.00 -6.37 10.55
N LYS A 247 8.79 -6.60 11.07
CA LYS A 247 7.98 -5.61 11.81
C LYS A 247 8.76 -4.82 12.85
N THR A 248 9.69 -5.44 13.57
CA THR A 248 10.48 -4.78 14.62
C THR A 248 11.75 -4.09 14.12
N GLY A 249 11.95 -4.01 12.80
CA GLY A 249 13.17 -3.49 12.16
C GLY A 249 14.30 -4.51 12.03
N TYR A 250 14.07 -5.77 12.43
CA TYR A 250 15.05 -6.86 12.27
C TYR A 250 15.36 -7.06 10.79
N ALA A 251 16.63 -6.97 10.41
CA ALA A 251 17.07 -7.18 9.04
C ALA A 251 16.99 -8.65 8.67
N VAL A 252 16.40 -8.95 7.53
CA VAL A 252 16.45 -10.27 6.90
C VAL A 252 17.32 -10.18 5.64
N ALA A 253 17.46 -11.28 4.89
CA ALA A 253 18.10 -11.21 3.58
C ALA A 253 17.33 -10.23 2.67
N ASP A 254 18.04 -9.52 1.81
CA ASP A 254 17.41 -8.61 0.87
C ASP A 254 16.72 -9.39 -0.26
N PRO A 255 15.53 -8.95 -0.73
CA PRO A 255 14.86 -9.61 -1.84
C PRO A 255 15.68 -9.59 -3.12
N THR A 256 15.59 -10.67 -3.88
CA THR A 256 16.12 -10.74 -5.24
C THR A 256 15.27 -9.90 -6.19
N GLN A 257 15.93 -9.14 -7.05
CA GLN A 257 15.32 -8.33 -8.11
C GLN A 257 14.95 -9.20 -9.32
N SER A 258 13.85 -8.88 -10.01
CA SER A 258 13.46 -9.54 -11.26
C SER A 258 14.48 -9.33 -12.36
N GLY A 259 14.53 -10.28 -13.29
CA GLY A 259 15.24 -10.12 -14.54
C GLY A 259 14.41 -9.33 -15.55
N GLY A 260 14.96 -9.23 -16.77
CA GLY A 260 14.38 -8.52 -17.92
C GLY A 260 14.17 -9.39 -19.16
N ALA A 261 13.98 -10.69 -18.96
CA ALA A 261 14.07 -11.67 -20.03
C ALA A 261 12.74 -12.37 -20.35
N ALA A 262 11.71 -12.21 -19.53
CA ALA A 262 10.43 -12.89 -19.68
C ALA A 262 9.23 -11.97 -19.42
N LEU A 263 8.05 -12.42 -19.83
CA LEU A 263 6.79 -11.74 -19.51
C LEU A 263 6.29 -12.21 -18.15
N PHE A 264 5.42 -11.43 -17.52
CA PHE A 264 4.68 -11.89 -16.35
C PHE A 264 3.86 -13.17 -16.66
N PRO A 265 3.80 -14.18 -15.77
CA PRO A 265 4.44 -14.25 -14.45
C PRO A 265 5.86 -14.85 -14.46
N ASP A 266 6.38 -15.25 -15.62
CA ASP A 266 7.62 -16.02 -15.73
C ASP A 266 8.89 -15.22 -15.33
N ASP A 267 8.84 -13.89 -15.33
CA ASP A 267 9.94 -13.02 -14.86
C ASP A 267 9.75 -12.51 -13.42
N VAL A 268 8.75 -13.00 -12.69
CA VAL A 268 8.56 -12.58 -11.29
C VAL A 268 9.68 -13.15 -10.43
N ALA A 269 10.54 -12.29 -9.87
CA ALA A 269 11.47 -12.70 -8.83
C ALA A 269 10.73 -12.84 -7.50
N THR A 270 10.94 -13.99 -6.84
CA THR A 270 10.31 -14.31 -5.56
C THR A 270 11.36 -14.62 -4.50
N SER A 271 11.28 -13.96 -3.35
CA SER A 271 12.13 -14.23 -2.19
C SER A 271 11.29 -14.67 -0.99
N LEU A 272 11.68 -15.79 -0.37
CA LEU A 272 10.93 -16.42 0.72
C LEU A 272 11.55 -16.15 2.08
N TYR A 273 10.69 -15.84 3.05
CA TYR A 273 11.05 -15.61 4.44
C TYR A 273 10.17 -16.46 5.35
N ASP A 274 10.70 -17.56 5.89
CA ASP A 274 9.99 -18.36 6.89
C ASP A 274 9.75 -17.51 8.13
N ILE A 275 8.47 -17.25 8.44
CA ILE A 275 8.11 -16.31 9.48
C ILE A 275 8.58 -16.81 10.85
N THR A 276 8.45 -18.12 11.11
CA THR A 276 8.83 -18.72 12.41
C THR A 276 10.34 -18.68 12.60
N ALA A 277 11.12 -18.89 11.53
CA ALA A 277 12.57 -18.77 11.57
C ALA A 277 12.99 -17.32 11.89
N VAL A 278 12.35 -16.32 11.27
CA VAL A 278 12.64 -14.90 11.56
C VAL A 278 12.23 -14.51 12.98
N GLU A 279 11.09 -15.00 13.48
CA GLU A 279 10.68 -14.81 14.89
C GLU A 279 11.69 -15.43 15.86
N THR A 280 12.16 -16.64 15.56
CA THR A 280 13.18 -17.33 16.36
C THR A 280 14.51 -16.58 16.36
N ALA A 281 14.95 -16.12 15.20
CA ALA A 281 16.23 -15.41 15.05
C ALA A 281 16.21 -14.00 15.65
N SER A 282 15.07 -13.31 15.57
CA SER A 282 14.90 -11.97 16.14
C SER A 282 14.56 -11.98 17.63
N GLY A 283 14.04 -13.09 18.16
CA GLY A 283 13.55 -13.21 19.53
C GLY A 283 12.27 -12.41 19.81
N LEU A 284 11.58 -11.93 18.76
CA LEU A 284 10.41 -11.07 18.85
C LEU A 284 9.29 -11.58 17.92
N ASN A 285 8.04 -11.28 18.28
CA ASN A 285 6.89 -11.56 17.42
C ASN A 285 6.89 -10.61 16.21
N GLN A 286 6.90 -11.17 15.01
CA GLN A 286 6.94 -10.42 13.74
C GLN A 286 5.60 -10.42 12.99
N ARG A 287 4.55 -11.00 13.60
CA ARG A 287 3.17 -11.04 13.10
C ARG A 287 2.36 -9.86 13.61
N ASN A 288 1.10 -9.82 13.17
CA ASN A 288 0.10 -8.83 13.53
C ASN A 288 0.60 -7.40 13.32
N GLY A 289 1.11 -7.11 12.12
CA GLY A 289 1.64 -5.81 11.76
C GLY A 289 2.41 -5.86 10.45
N THR A 290 2.95 -4.72 10.07
CA THR A 290 3.62 -4.57 8.78
C THR A 290 5.12 -4.78 8.86
N TRP A 291 5.65 -5.53 7.89
CA TRP A 291 7.07 -5.55 7.55
C TRP A 291 7.41 -4.31 6.72
N ILE A 292 8.69 -4.06 6.45
CA ILE A 292 9.15 -2.87 5.72
C ILE A 292 9.95 -3.34 4.52
N LEU A 293 9.35 -3.22 3.34
CA LEU A 293 10.03 -3.39 2.05
C LEU A 293 10.50 -2.01 1.59
N GLY A 294 11.81 -1.82 1.54
CA GLY A 294 12.43 -0.62 1.00
C GLY A 294 12.86 -0.84 -0.45
N ILE A 295 12.57 0.09 -1.34
CA ILE A 295 13.14 0.14 -2.70
C ILE A 295 13.89 1.45 -2.81
N THR A 296 15.17 1.39 -3.16
CA THR A 296 15.99 2.58 -3.38
C THR A 296 16.29 2.69 -4.85
N GLU A 297 15.90 3.82 -5.45
CA GLU A 297 16.26 4.16 -6.82
C GLU A 297 17.60 4.87 -6.81
N ASP A 298 18.67 4.20 -7.23
CA ASP A 298 20.00 4.80 -7.24
C ASP A 298 20.17 5.61 -8.52
N GLY A 299 19.69 6.86 -8.46
CA GLY A 299 19.68 7.82 -9.55
C GLY A 299 21.03 7.94 -10.28
N VAL A 300 21.16 7.27 -11.41
CA VAL A 300 22.29 7.43 -12.31
C VAL A 300 22.09 8.74 -13.07
N ALA A 301 23.04 9.66 -12.93
CA ALA A 301 22.99 10.95 -13.63
C ALA A 301 23.01 10.72 -15.15
N GLY A 302 21.94 11.14 -15.85
CA GLY A 302 21.72 10.85 -17.27
C GLY A 302 20.85 9.61 -17.53
N GLY A 303 20.23 9.05 -16.50
CA GLY A 303 19.24 7.97 -16.56
C GLY A 303 18.08 8.29 -17.50
N ASP A 304 17.50 7.23 -18.04
CA ASP A 304 16.51 7.24 -19.12
C ASP A 304 15.35 8.21 -18.79
N PRO A 305 14.93 9.11 -19.70
CA PRO A 305 13.70 9.88 -19.51
C PRO A 305 12.45 8.99 -19.38
N VAL A 306 12.56 7.70 -19.70
CA VAL A 306 11.48 6.71 -19.63
C VAL A 306 11.26 6.25 -18.20
N ILE A 307 10.00 6.26 -17.78
CA ILE A 307 9.55 5.71 -16.50
C ILE A 307 9.75 4.20 -16.56
N ASN A 308 10.45 3.64 -15.58
CA ASN A 308 10.37 2.20 -15.37
C ASN A 308 9.10 1.90 -14.56
N THR A 309 8.15 1.21 -15.19
CA THR A 309 6.94 0.77 -14.49
C THR A 309 7.27 -0.57 -13.90
N SER A 310 7.10 -0.76 -12.60
CA SER A 310 7.51 -2.00 -11.95
C SER A 310 6.50 -2.45 -10.92
N LEU A 311 6.26 -3.76 -10.83
CA LEU A 311 5.26 -4.33 -9.94
C LEU A 311 5.92 -4.84 -8.67
N ALA A 312 5.42 -4.45 -7.50
CA ALA A 312 5.84 -5.00 -6.21
C ALA A 312 4.62 -5.55 -5.45
N PHE A 313 4.72 -6.79 -4.99
CA PHE A 313 3.67 -7.42 -4.20
C PHE A 313 4.21 -8.45 -3.20
N ALA A 314 3.35 -8.94 -2.33
CA ALA A 314 3.72 -9.87 -1.27
C ALA A 314 2.62 -10.91 -1.08
N SER A 315 2.99 -12.13 -0.69
CA SER A 315 2.02 -13.21 -0.51
C SER A 315 2.42 -14.17 0.60
N ASN A 316 1.50 -15.06 0.97
CA ASN A 316 1.83 -16.34 1.56
C ASN A 316 2.05 -17.34 0.43
N SER A 317 3.29 -17.78 0.26
CA SER A 317 3.65 -18.80 -0.72
C SER A 317 4.45 -19.93 -0.09
N ALA A 318 4.24 -21.14 -0.60
CA ALA A 318 4.94 -22.34 -0.17
C ALA A 318 6.27 -22.54 -0.94
N ASP A 319 6.44 -21.91 -2.08
CA ASP A 319 7.59 -22.06 -2.97
C ASP A 319 8.04 -20.72 -3.57
N ALA A 320 9.11 -20.74 -4.35
CA ALA A 320 9.74 -19.54 -4.90
C ALA A 320 9.13 -19.15 -6.26
N THR A 321 7.86 -19.47 -6.52
CA THR A 321 7.18 -19.16 -7.77
C THR A 321 5.83 -18.54 -7.45
N TRP A 322 5.53 -17.40 -8.08
CA TRP A 322 4.20 -16.81 -7.96
C TRP A 322 3.16 -17.65 -8.70
N ALA A 323 2.08 -18.02 -8.01
CA ALA A 323 0.95 -18.70 -8.62
C ALA A 323 -0.38 -18.09 -8.14
N GLU A 324 -1.00 -17.25 -8.99
CA GLU A 324 -2.32 -16.66 -8.74
C GLU A 324 -3.35 -17.74 -8.38
N GLY A 325 -4.15 -17.48 -7.34
CA GLY A 325 -5.15 -18.42 -6.81
C GLY A 325 -4.60 -19.58 -5.96
N THR A 326 -3.29 -19.85 -5.99
CA THR A 326 -2.64 -20.79 -5.06
C THR A 326 -2.01 -20.03 -3.89
N ASP A 327 -1.26 -18.98 -4.21
CA ASP A 327 -0.68 -18.07 -3.24
C ASP A 327 -1.73 -17.06 -2.77
N THR A 328 -1.64 -16.64 -1.50
CA THR A 328 -2.55 -15.64 -0.95
C THR A 328 -1.85 -14.30 -0.85
N ALA A 329 -2.25 -13.34 -1.69
CA ALA A 329 -1.70 -11.98 -1.65
C ALA A 329 -1.95 -11.30 -0.28
N TYR A 330 -0.93 -10.62 0.22
CA TYR A 330 -1.02 -9.78 1.42
C TYR A 330 -1.32 -8.34 1.05
N ARG A 331 -2.00 -7.63 1.96
CA ARG A 331 -2.16 -6.19 1.85
C ARG A 331 -0.81 -5.51 2.04
N ILE A 332 -0.49 -4.55 1.20
CA ILE A 332 0.69 -3.72 1.34
C ILE A 332 0.22 -2.29 1.58
N TYR A 333 0.38 -1.83 2.82
CA TYR A 333 -0.02 -0.49 3.24
C TYR A 333 1.01 0.55 2.77
N ALA A 334 0.54 1.79 2.59
CA ALA A 334 1.40 2.93 2.28
C ALA A 334 2.20 3.44 3.50
N SER A 335 1.82 3.02 4.72
CA SER A 335 2.47 3.43 5.97
C SER A 335 2.47 2.29 6.99
N PRO A 336 3.31 2.36 8.05
CA PRO A 336 3.35 1.32 9.07
C PRO A 336 1.97 1.10 9.70
N TYR A 337 1.57 -0.16 9.79
CA TYR A 337 0.32 -0.55 10.42
C TYR A 337 0.55 -1.62 11.48
N THR A 338 0.07 -1.31 12.69
CA THR A 338 -0.13 -2.29 13.74
C THR A 338 -1.62 -2.24 14.10
N PRO A 339 -2.42 -3.26 13.77
CA PRO A 339 -3.81 -3.32 14.18
C PRO A 339 -3.91 -3.27 15.70
N ALA A 340 -5.05 -2.78 16.20
CA ALA A 340 -5.39 -2.95 17.60
C ALA A 340 -5.32 -4.44 17.96
N ALA A 341 -4.98 -4.75 19.21
CA ALA A 341 -5.02 -6.13 19.69
C ALA A 341 -6.39 -6.72 19.35
N ALA A 342 -6.42 -7.89 18.71
CA ALA A 342 -7.66 -8.58 18.43
C ALA A 342 -8.44 -8.72 19.74
N ASP A 343 -9.73 -8.42 19.71
CA ASP A 343 -10.59 -8.53 20.88
C ASP A 343 -10.69 -10.03 21.23
N ARG A 344 -9.83 -10.49 22.16
CA ARG A 344 -9.78 -11.89 22.55
C ARG A 344 -10.95 -12.14 23.48
N VAL A 345 -12.08 -12.61 22.92
CA VAL A 345 -13.16 -13.17 23.74
C VAL A 345 -12.62 -14.46 24.35
N SER A 346 -12.22 -14.39 25.61
CA SER A 346 -11.84 -15.56 26.39
C SER A 346 -13.10 -16.30 26.81
N PHE A 347 -13.38 -17.43 26.15
CA PHE A 347 -14.37 -18.38 26.65
C PHE A 347 -13.74 -19.16 27.80
N SER A 348 -14.10 -18.82 29.03
CA SER A 348 -13.88 -19.67 30.19
C SER A 348 -15.15 -20.49 30.41
N PRO A 349 -15.24 -21.75 29.92
CA PRO A 349 -16.41 -22.57 30.20
C PRO A 349 -16.50 -22.79 31.71
N THR A 350 -17.57 -22.28 32.33
CA THR A 350 -17.74 -22.32 33.79
C THR A 350 -17.93 -23.74 34.31
N VAL A 351 -18.30 -24.71 33.47
CA VAL A 351 -18.45 -26.11 33.86
C VAL A 351 -18.35 -27.02 32.63
N ALA A 352 -17.32 -27.87 32.58
CA ALA A 352 -17.31 -29.01 31.68
C ALA A 352 -18.30 -30.05 32.22
N SER A 353 -19.57 -29.95 31.83
CA SER A 353 -20.51 -31.05 32.05
C SER A 353 -20.23 -32.11 30.98
N ALA A 354 -19.51 -33.16 31.36
CA ALA A 354 -19.34 -34.33 30.51
C ALA A 354 -20.71 -34.94 30.23
N VAL A 355 -21.18 -34.85 28.98
CA VAL A 355 -22.32 -35.64 28.53
C VAL A 355 -21.84 -37.08 28.42
N THR A 356 -22.13 -37.87 29.44
CA THR A 356 -21.96 -39.33 29.37
C THR A 356 -23.22 -39.90 28.75
N GLY A 357 -23.15 -40.21 27.45
CA GLY A 357 -24.19 -40.99 26.77
C GLY A 357 -24.09 -42.44 27.24
N SER A 358 -25.12 -42.93 27.92
CA SER A 358 -25.30 -44.36 28.15
C SER A 358 -25.89 -45.00 26.88
N SER A 359 -25.15 -45.94 26.32
CA SER A 359 -25.55 -46.83 25.21
C SER A 359 -26.68 -47.78 25.61
#